data_AF-A0AAN8M131-F1
#
_entry.id   AF-A0AAN8M131-F1
#
_cell.length_a   1.000
_cell.length_b   1.000
_cell.length_c   1.000
_cell.angle_alpha   90.00
_cell.angle_beta   90.00
_cell.angle_gamma   90.00
#
_symmetry.space_group_name_H-M   'P 1'
#
loop_
_entity.id
_entity.type
_entity.pdbx_description
1 polymer ?
#
loop_
_entity_poly.entity_id
_entity_poly.type
_entity_poly.pdbx_seq_one_letter_code
_entity_poly.pdbx_strand_id
1 'polypeptide(L)'
;MAAFLGFDYKTCNVLVALEPQAEEISVCVFEGKDQDDIGAGDQGLMFGYATDETEECMPLTILLAHKLNHKMKELSTNGECPWIRPDSKTQVTVEYRDNSGAMEPVRVHTVVISVQHSPDVSLEKIRCSLMDSVVRKVIPARYLDDKTIYHLLPSGKFLLGGPQSDAGLTGRKIIVDTYGGWGGHGGGAFSGKDYSKVDRSGAYAARWVAKSLVKAKLCRRALVQVSYAIGVAHPLSISVFHYGTSTREEDELLQIVNNNFDLRPGVIVKELGLKQPIYQSTACYGHFGRDEFPWEKPKTLQF
;
A
#
# COMPACT_ATOMS: atom_id res chain seq x y z
N MET A 1 -35.65 12.56 -0.39
CA MET A 1 -35.16 11.31 -1.02
C MET A 1 -33.66 11.26 -0.86
N ALA A 2 -33.08 10.17 -0.38
CA ALA A 2 -31.63 10.00 -0.39
C ALA A 2 -31.15 10.08 -1.86
N ALA A 3 -30.23 11.00 -2.17
CA ALA A 3 -29.74 11.18 -3.52
C ALA A 3 -29.08 9.88 -4.02
N PHE A 4 -29.52 9.38 -5.18
CA PHE A 4 -29.05 8.11 -5.75
C PHE A 4 -27.51 8.11 -5.95
N LEU A 5 -26.81 7.23 -5.22
CA LEU A 5 -25.34 7.11 -5.22
C LEU A 5 -24.78 6.21 -6.33
N GLY A 6 -25.63 5.42 -6.99
CA GLY A 6 -25.21 4.39 -7.96
C GLY A 6 -25.08 2.99 -7.36
N PHE A 7 -25.09 2.85 -6.02
CA PHE A 7 -25.04 1.57 -5.31
C PHE A 7 -25.66 1.71 -3.92
N ASP A 8 -26.41 0.71 -3.44
CA ASP A 8 -26.98 0.68 -2.09
C ASP A 8 -26.83 -0.73 -1.48
N TYR A 9 -26.25 -0.79 -0.28
CA TYR A 9 -26.05 -2.03 0.48
C TYR A 9 -27.36 -2.71 0.88
N LYS A 10 -28.48 -1.96 0.94
CA LYS A 10 -29.80 -2.49 1.30
C LYS A 10 -30.48 -3.27 0.17
N THR A 11 -30.11 -2.98 -1.08
CA THR A 11 -30.83 -3.49 -2.27
C THR A 11 -29.92 -4.19 -3.27
N CYS A 12 -28.61 -4.23 -3.04
CA CYS A 12 -27.69 -4.96 -3.92
C CYS A 12 -27.91 -6.48 -3.82
N ASN A 13 -27.71 -7.18 -4.94
CA ASN A 13 -27.63 -8.64 -4.91
C ASN A 13 -26.27 -9.08 -4.34
N VAL A 14 -26.28 -10.08 -3.46
CA VAL A 14 -25.08 -10.71 -2.91
C VAL A 14 -25.09 -12.17 -3.33
N LEU A 15 -24.21 -12.53 -4.25
CA LEU A 15 -24.03 -13.90 -4.70
C LEU A 15 -22.79 -14.50 -4.01
N VAL A 16 -22.95 -15.69 -3.46
CA VAL A 16 -21.87 -16.40 -2.75
C VAL A 16 -21.58 -17.69 -3.49
N ALA A 17 -20.36 -17.81 -3.98
CA ALA A 17 -19.81 -19.01 -4.61
C ALA A 17 -18.47 -19.33 -3.94
N LEU A 18 -18.54 -19.91 -2.74
CA LEU A 18 -17.39 -20.26 -1.92
C LEU A 18 -17.31 -21.77 -1.76
N GLU A 19 -16.13 -22.33 -2.02
CA GLU A 19 -15.83 -23.75 -1.88
C GLU A 19 -14.69 -23.95 -0.87
N PRO A 20 -14.57 -25.14 -0.26
CA PRO A 20 -13.41 -25.49 0.55
C PRO A 20 -12.10 -25.36 -0.23
N GLN A 21 -10.99 -25.11 0.47
CA GLN A 21 -9.66 -25.20 -0.13
C GLN A 21 -9.40 -26.64 -0.61
N ALA A 22 -8.74 -26.78 -1.75
CA ALA A 22 -8.33 -28.08 -2.27
C ALA A 22 -7.46 -28.84 -1.24
N GLU A 23 -7.77 -30.12 -1.04
CA GLU A 23 -7.10 -30.98 -0.07
C GLU A 23 -5.60 -31.10 -0.37
N GLU A 24 -5.22 -31.26 -1.64
CA GLU A 24 -3.81 -31.35 -2.08
C GLU A 24 -2.98 -30.12 -1.67
N ILE A 25 -3.60 -28.93 -1.64
CA ILE A 25 -2.95 -27.71 -1.17
C ILE A 25 -2.84 -27.73 0.36
N SER A 26 -3.92 -28.14 1.05
CA SER A 26 -3.93 -28.22 2.51
C SER A 26 -2.85 -29.18 3.05
N VAL A 27 -2.73 -30.37 2.43
CA VAL A 27 -1.75 -31.40 2.78
C VAL A 27 -0.33 -30.86 2.65
N CYS A 28 0.03 -30.28 1.50
CA CYS A 28 1.40 -29.83 1.28
C CYS A 28 1.76 -28.57 2.08
N VAL A 29 0.80 -27.75 2.50
CA VAL A 29 1.03 -26.50 3.24
C VAL A 29 1.06 -26.75 4.75
N PHE A 30 0.14 -27.55 5.30
CA PHE A 30 -0.11 -27.63 6.74
C PHE A 30 0.05 -29.02 7.36
N GLU A 31 -0.34 -30.09 6.67
CA GLU A 31 -0.46 -31.41 7.32
C GLU A 31 0.89 -32.03 7.70
N GLY A 32 0.95 -32.59 8.91
CA GLY A 32 2.17 -33.20 9.44
C GLY A 32 3.31 -32.22 9.73
N LYS A 33 3.05 -30.90 9.70
CA LYS A 33 4.06 -29.86 9.90
C LYS A 33 3.85 -29.12 11.22
N ASP A 34 4.96 -28.76 11.85
CA ASP A 34 4.95 -27.86 13.00
C ASP A 34 4.51 -26.45 12.57
N GLN A 35 3.97 -25.68 13.52
CA GLN A 35 3.42 -24.34 13.20
C GLN A 35 4.44 -23.39 12.60
N ASP A 36 5.73 -23.49 12.98
CA ASP A 36 6.80 -22.66 12.43
C ASP A 36 7.28 -23.12 11.06
N ASP A 37 7.06 -24.40 10.74
CA ASP A 37 7.54 -25.09 9.54
C ASP A 37 6.44 -25.34 8.50
N ILE A 38 5.29 -24.65 8.63
CA ILE A 38 4.27 -24.68 7.58
C ILE A 38 4.90 -24.22 6.25
N GLY A 39 4.47 -24.86 5.17
CA GLY A 39 4.90 -24.48 3.82
C GLY A 39 4.34 -23.12 3.40
N ALA A 40 4.96 -22.48 2.43
CA ALA A 40 4.32 -21.38 1.71
C ALA A 40 3.04 -21.89 1.01
N GLY A 41 1.96 -21.11 1.09
CA GLY A 41 0.67 -21.47 0.50
C GLY A 41 0.64 -21.47 -1.03
N ASP A 42 1.66 -20.90 -1.67
CA ASP A 42 1.86 -20.87 -3.11
C ASP A 42 3.34 -20.57 -3.41
N GLN A 43 3.77 -20.75 -4.66
CA GLN A 43 5.00 -20.13 -5.14
C GLN A 43 4.81 -18.64 -5.41
N GLY A 44 5.91 -17.89 -5.44
CA GLY A 44 5.86 -16.50 -5.86
C GLY A 44 7.06 -15.71 -5.39
N LEU A 45 7.10 -14.46 -5.81
CA LEU A 45 8.10 -13.48 -5.38
C LEU A 45 7.38 -12.26 -4.81
N MET A 46 7.96 -11.64 -3.79
CA MET A 46 7.40 -10.49 -3.08
C MET A 46 8.50 -9.45 -2.86
N PHE A 47 8.07 -8.19 -2.70
CA PHE A 47 9.00 -7.08 -2.50
C PHE A 47 8.64 -6.22 -1.30
N GLY A 48 9.67 -5.89 -0.55
CA GLY A 48 9.68 -4.89 0.51
C GLY A 48 10.41 -3.64 0.05
N TYR A 49 9.88 -2.46 0.31
CA TYR A 49 10.56 -1.22 -0.01
C TYR A 49 10.48 -0.21 1.12
N ALA A 50 11.55 0.55 1.32
CA ALA A 50 11.62 1.69 2.22
C ALA A 50 12.55 2.77 1.67
N THR A 51 12.26 4.02 2.00
CA THR A 51 12.99 5.23 1.59
C THR A 51 13.02 6.19 2.78
N ASP A 52 14.07 6.98 2.96
CA ASP A 52 14.18 7.95 4.05
C ASP A 52 13.52 9.31 3.73
N GLU A 53 12.90 9.44 2.55
CA GLU A 53 12.31 10.71 2.09
C GLU A 53 11.11 11.18 2.94
N THR A 54 10.47 10.28 3.71
CA THR A 54 9.48 10.62 4.73
C THR A 54 9.71 9.85 6.03
N GLU A 55 9.12 10.34 7.13
CA GLU A 55 9.21 9.70 8.44
C GLU A 55 8.61 8.29 8.44
N GLU A 56 7.53 8.08 7.69
CA GLU A 56 6.85 6.78 7.54
C GLU A 56 7.67 5.77 6.71
N CYS A 57 8.82 6.20 6.19
CA CYS A 57 9.68 5.47 5.27
C CYS A 57 8.99 5.05 3.96
N MET A 58 8.16 5.93 3.39
CA MET A 58 7.37 5.67 2.18
C MET A 58 7.59 6.76 1.14
N PRO A 59 7.36 6.50 -0.16
CA PRO A 59 7.41 7.56 -1.16
C PRO A 59 6.40 8.67 -0.88
N LEU A 60 6.85 9.93 -0.96
CA LEU A 60 5.99 11.09 -0.75
C LEU A 60 4.81 11.11 -1.74
N THR A 61 5.03 10.66 -2.99
CA THR A 61 4.00 10.61 -4.04
C THR A 61 2.77 9.80 -3.59
N ILE A 62 2.97 8.55 -3.16
CA ILE A 62 1.85 7.66 -2.79
C ILE A 62 1.22 8.07 -1.47
N LEU A 63 2.02 8.55 -0.50
CA LEU A 63 1.51 9.08 0.76
C LEU A 63 0.56 10.26 0.55
N LEU A 64 0.97 11.24 -0.27
CA LEU A 64 0.10 12.38 -0.58
C LEU A 64 -1.16 11.93 -1.33
N ALA A 65 -1.03 11.04 -2.32
CA ALA A 65 -2.19 10.51 -3.05
C ALA A 65 -3.21 9.84 -2.10
N HIS A 66 -2.76 9.02 -1.16
CA HIS A 66 -3.63 8.41 -0.14
C HIS A 66 -4.26 9.46 0.78
N LYS A 67 -3.46 10.40 1.31
CA LYS A 67 -3.94 11.46 2.22
C LYS A 67 -5.00 12.34 1.55
N LEU A 68 -4.89 12.61 0.23
CA LEU A 68 -5.92 13.33 -0.53
C LEU A 68 -7.26 12.59 -0.57
N ASN A 69 -7.27 11.28 -0.87
CA ASN A 69 -8.51 10.47 -0.83
C ASN A 69 -9.10 10.40 0.57
N HIS A 70 -8.24 10.20 1.58
CA HIS A 70 -8.68 10.15 2.97
C HIS A 70 -9.33 11.46 3.40
N LYS A 71 -8.75 12.61 3.03
CA LYS A 71 -9.32 13.93 3.32
C LYS A 71 -10.68 14.13 2.63
N MET A 72 -10.85 13.69 1.38
CA MET A 72 -12.16 13.74 0.72
C MET A 72 -13.21 12.89 1.44
N LYS A 73 -12.82 11.70 1.93
CA LYS A 73 -13.70 10.85 2.75
C LYS A 73 -14.10 11.53 4.06
N GLU A 74 -13.16 12.18 4.73
CA GLU A 74 -13.40 12.95 5.95
C GLU A 74 -14.44 14.06 5.70
N LEU A 75 -14.21 14.91 4.68
CA LEU A 75 -15.08 16.03 4.33
C LEU A 75 -16.49 15.59 3.88
N SER A 76 -16.59 14.42 3.23
CA SER A 76 -17.87 13.81 2.88
C SER A 76 -18.61 13.34 4.13
N THR A 77 -17.90 12.69 5.06
CA THR A 77 -18.49 12.09 6.27
C THR A 77 -18.90 13.15 7.30
N ASN A 78 -18.12 14.23 7.45
CA ASN A 78 -18.41 15.29 8.41
C ASN A 78 -19.41 16.34 7.89
N GLY A 79 -19.80 16.26 6.62
CA GLY A 79 -20.79 17.14 6.00
C GLY A 79 -20.26 18.50 5.50
N GLU A 80 -18.96 18.77 5.55
CA GLU A 80 -18.36 19.98 4.98
C GLU A 80 -18.45 20.01 3.44
N CYS A 81 -18.28 18.85 2.80
CA CYS A 81 -18.45 18.67 1.37
C CYS A 81 -19.47 17.54 1.10
N PRO A 82 -20.77 17.77 1.37
CA PRO A 82 -21.79 16.72 1.31
C PRO A 82 -22.09 16.25 -0.12
N TRP A 83 -21.58 16.97 -1.11
CA TRP A 83 -21.67 16.61 -2.53
C TRP A 83 -20.66 15.54 -2.93
N ILE A 84 -19.60 15.30 -2.15
CA ILE A 84 -18.60 14.24 -2.42
C ILE A 84 -19.24 12.87 -2.22
N ARG A 85 -19.11 12.01 -3.22
CA ARG A 85 -19.52 10.60 -3.18
C ARG A 85 -18.29 9.68 -3.06
N PRO A 86 -18.46 8.39 -2.72
CA PRO A 86 -17.35 7.53 -2.30
C PRO A 86 -16.30 7.21 -3.39
N ASP A 87 -16.66 7.20 -4.67
CA ASP A 87 -15.71 6.87 -5.75
C ASP A 87 -14.78 8.05 -6.06
N SER A 88 -13.49 7.87 -5.81
CA SER A 88 -12.46 8.90 -6.00
C SER A 88 -11.12 8.31 -6.42
N LYS A 89 -10.36 9.10 -7.18
CA LYS A 89 -9.03 8.79 -7.68
C LYS A 89 -8.16 10.03 -7.56
N THR A 90 -6.95 9.86 -7.06
CA THR A 90 -5.96 10.94 -6.93
C THR A 90 -4.63 10.48 -7.52
N GLN A 91 -3.88 11.42 -8.08
CA GLN A 91 -2.52 11.20 -8.57
C GLN A 91 -1.67 12.41 -8.22
N VAL A 92 -0.45 12.16 -7.75
CA VAL A 92 0.50 13.20 -7.38
C VAL A 92 1.82 12.93 -8.08
N THR A 93 2.28 13.90 -8.86
CA THR A 93 3.60 13.91 -9.48
C THR A 93 4.50 14.84 -8.68
N VAL A 94 5.62 14.32 -8.20
CA VAL A 94 6.63 15.05 -7.43
C VAL A 94 7.90 15.13 -8.25
N GLU A 95 8.51 16.30 -8.25
CA GLU A 95 9.86 16.53 -8.77
C GLU A 95 10.87 16.17 -7.69
N TYR A 96 11.87 15.37 -8.06
CA TYR A 96 12.87 14.85 -7.15
C TYR A 96 14.28 15.25 -7.57
N ARG A 97 15.16 15.38 -6.59
CA ARG A 97 16.61 15.43 -6.77
C ARG A 97 17.21 14.10 -6.34
N ASP A 98 18.12 13.56 -7.16
CA ASP A 98 18.98 12.44 -6.76
C ASP A 98 20.04 12.94 -5.78
N ASN A 99 20.13 12.29 -4.63
CA ASN A 99 21.13 12.54 -3.60
C ASN A 99 21.87 11.24 -3.29
N SER A 100 22.79 10.87 -4.19
CA SER A 100 23.60 9.65 -4.10
C SER A 100 22.75 8.39 -3.95
N GLY A 101 21.75 8.24 -4.80
CA GLY A 101 20.82 7.11 -4.82
C GLY A 101 19.60 7.27 -3.90
N ALA A 102 19.64 8.18 -2.92
CA ALA A 102 18.45 8.56 -2.16
C ALA A 102 17.64 9.60 -2.95
N MET A 103 16.32 9.64 -2.74
CA MET A 103 15.44 10.58 -3.44
C MET A 103 15.00 11.69 -2.52
N GLU A 104 15.31 12.94 -2.88
CA GLU A 104 14.88 14.13 -2.14
C GLU A 104 13.71 14.81 -2.86
N PRO A 105 12.50 14.88 -2.25
CA PRO A 105 11.37 15.59 -2.83
C PRO A 105 11.63 17.10 -2.87
N VAL A 106 11.54 17.72 -4.05
CA VAL A 106 11.75 19.17 -4.22
C VAL A 106 10.42 19.91 -4.18
N ARG A 107 9.46 19.50 -5.02
CA ARG A 107 8.14 20.14 -5.15
C ARG A 107 7.11 19.20 -5.77
N VAL A 108 5.84 19.50 -5.58
CA VAL A 108 4.74 18.85 -6.29
C VAL A 108 4.59 19.52 -7.66
N HIS A 109 4.82 18.73 -8.71
CA HIS A 109 4.67 19.18 -10.08
C HIS A 109 3.22 19.18 -10.54
N THR A 110 2.48 18.10 -10.28
CA THR A 110 1.09 17.95 -10.73
C THR A 110 0.23 17.24 -9.70
N VAL A 111 -1.00 17.72 -9.52
CA VAL A 111 -2.04 17.06 -8.73
C VAL A 111 -3.24 16.80 -9.64
N VAL A 112 -3.71 15.55 -9.66
CA VAL A 112 -4.95 15.14 -10.32
C VAL A 112 -5.93 14.66 -9.26
N ILE A 113 -7.16 15.16 -9.29
CA ILE A 113 -8.26 14.66 -8.45
C ILE A 113 -9.50 14.48 -9.32
N SER A 114 -10.02 13.26 -9.34
CA SER A 114 -11.34 12.93 -9.89
C SER A 114 -12.18 12.33 -8.78
N VAL A 115 -13.36 12.88 -8.54
CA VAL A 115 -14.25 12.43 -7.47
C VAL A 115 -15.69 12.45 -7.95
N GLN A 116 -16.41 11.37 -7.66
CA GLN A 116 -17.83 11.28 -7.94
C GLN A 116 -18.58 12.32 -7.11
N HIS A 117 -19.57 12.99 -7.69
CA HIS A 117 -20.27 14.07 -7.02
C HIS A 117 -21.79 14.08 -7.24
N SER A 118 -22.52 14.82 -6.40
CA SER A 118 -23.94 15.10 -6.58
C SER A 118 -24.20 15.98 -7.82
N PRO A 119 -25.39 15.90 -8.43
CA PRO A 119 -25.71 16.68 -9.63
C PRO A 119 -25.83 18.19 -9.38
N ASP A 120 -26.08 18.61 -8.14
CA ASP A 120 -26.49 19.97 -7.80
C ASP A 120 -25.30 20.93 -7.54
N VAL A 121 -24.07 20.43 -7.50
CA VAL A 121 -22.87 21.24 -7.27
C VAL A 121 -22.23 21.70 -8.60
N SER A 122 -21.88 22.97 -8.69
CA SER A 122 -21.19 23.51 -9.87
C SER A 122 -19.74 23.06 -9.95
N LEU A 123 -19.21 22.91 -11.18
CA LEU A 123 -17.80 22.56 -11.39
C LEU A 123 -16.83 23.55 -10.73
N GLU A 124 -17.17 24.84 -10.74
CA GLU A 124 -16.39 25.88 -10.07
C GLU A 124 -16.32 25.65 -8.55
N LYS A 125 -17.45 25.35 -7.91
CA LYS A 125 -17.49 25.05 -6.48
C LYS A 125 -16.71 23.80 -6.14
N ILE A 126 -16.80 22.74 -6.97
CA ILE A 126 -16.01 21.52 -6.81
C ILE A 126 -14.51 21.87 -6.85
N ARG A 127 -14.05 22.59 -7.87
CA ARG A 127 -12.63 22.94 -8.04
C ARG A 127 -12.12 23.79 -6.88
N CYS A 128 -12.90 24.78 -6.45
CA CYS A 128 -12.60 25.63 -5.30
C CYS A 128 -12.46 24.78 -4.00
N SER A 129 -13.44 23.93 -3.70
CA SER A 129 -13.41 23.06 -2.52
C SER A 129 -12.28 22.02 -2.54
N LEU A 130 -12.01 21.41 -3.70
CA LEU A 130 -10.88 20.48 -3.85
C LEU A 130 -9.55 21.20 -3.62
N MET A 131 -9.40 22.43 -4.11
CA MET A 131 -8.18 23.20 -3.88
C MET A 131 -8.01 23.56 -2.41
N ASP A 132 -9.00 24.21 -1.81
CA ASP A 132 -8.85 24.85 -0.50
C ASP A 132 -9.01 23.89 0.69
N SER A 133 -9.91 22.93 0.59
CA SER A 133 -10.23 22.00 1.68
C SER A 133 -9.49 20.65 1.57
N VAL A 134 -8.98 20.29 0.38
CA VAL A 134 -8.27 19.02 0.16
C VAL A 134 -6.79 19.26 -0.12
N VAL A 135 -6.45 19.88 -1.25
CA VAL A 135 -5.05 20.02 -1.70
C VAL A 135 -4.23 20.84 -0.71
N ARG A 136 -4.66 22.06 -0.37
CA ARG A 136 -3.94 22.94 0.56
C ARG A 136 -3.92 22.45 2.01
N LYS A 137 -4.81 21.53 2.38
CA LYS A 137 -4.85 20.93 3.72
C LYS A 137 -3.95 19.71 3.85
N VAL A 138 -3.74 18.98 2.75
CA VAL A 138 -2.96 17.73 2.74
C VAL A 138 -1.52 17.98 2.33
N ILE A 139 -1.29 18.77 1.29
CA ILE A 139 0.04 18.98 0.74
C ILE A 139 0.71 20.15 1.48
N PRO A 140 1.87 19.94 2.13
CA PRO A 140 2.61 21.02 2.78
C PRO A 140 2.91 22.15 1.80
N ALA A 141 2.67 23.41 2.23
CA ALA A 141 2.83 24.59 1.38
C ALA A 141 4.22 24.71 0.76
N ARG A 142 5.27 24.22 1.43
CA ARG A 142 6.65 24.21 0.92
C ARG A 142 6.84 23.42 -0.39
N TYR A 143 5.91 22.52 -0.74
CA TYR A 143 5.95 21.76 -1.98
C TYR A 143 5.04 22.33 -3.07
N LEU A 144 4.26 23.38 -2.77
CA LEU A 144 3.33 24.00 -3.73
C LEU A 144 3.87 25.36 -4.16
N ASP A 145 3.90 25.60 -5.47
CA ASP A 145 4.31 26.88 -6.04
C ASP A 145 3.39 27.32 -7.19
N ASP A 146 3.74 28.45 -7.80
CA ASP A 146 3.03 29.04 -8.95
C ASP A 146 3.09 28.18 -10.22
N LYS A 147 4.02 27.21 -10.26
CA LYS A 147 4.20 26.26 -11.38
C LYS A 147 3.52 24.92 -11.12
N THR A 148 2.90 24.69 -9.96
CA THR A 148 2.18 23.44 -9.70
C THR A 148 0.93 23.38 -10.59
N ILE A 149 0.77 22.27 -11.31
CA ILE A 149 -0.35 22.05 -12.22
C ILE A 149 -1.47 21.32 -11.48
N TYR A 150 -2.70 21.83 -11.58
CA TYR A 150 -3.86 21.26 -10.90
C TYR A 150 -4.92 20.80 -11.91
N HIS A 151 -5.13 19.49 -11.99
CA HIS A 151 -6.24 18.88 -12.74
C HIS A 151 -7.33 18.45 -11.77
N LEU A 152 -8.18 19.41 -11.39
CA LEU A 152 -9.28 19.20 -10.43
C LEU A 152 -10.60 18.97 -11.17
N LEU A 153 -11.13 17.76 -11.05
CA LEU A 153 -12.23 17.22 -11.84
C LEU A 153 -12.03 17.49 -13.35
N PRO A 154 -10.97 16.94 -13.97
CA PRO A 154 -10.63 17.23 -15.37
C PRO A 154 -11.70 16.73 -16.36
N SER A 155 -12.50 15.72 -15.99
CA SER A 155 -13.64 15.27 -16.81
C SER A 155 -14.77 16.29 -16.90
N GLY A 156 -14.74 17.34 -16.07
CA GLY A 156 -15.81 18.33 -15.92
C GLY A 156 -17.05 17.81 -15.17
N LYS A 157 -17.37 16.51 -15.29
CA LYS A 157 -18.51 15.87 -14.64
C LYS A 157 -18.20 14.41 -14.30
N PHE A 158 -18.65 13.96 -13.13
CA PHE A 158 -18.53 12.57 -12.69
C PHE A 158 -19.71 12.22 -11.77
N LEU A 159 -20.90 11.99 -12.35
CA LEU A 159 -22.12 11.69 -11.59
C LEU A 159 -22.33 10.19 -11.34
N LEU A 160 -22.16 9.39 -12.39
CA LEU A 160 -22.25 7.93 -12.34
C LEU A 160 -20.87 7.40 -11.95
N GLY A 161 -20.80 6.59 -10.90
CA GLY A 161 -19.54 6.06 -10.37
C GLY A 161 -19.76 4.74 -9.64
N GLY A 162 -18.69 4.24 -9.02
CA GLY A 162 -18.71 2.94 -8.35
C GLY A 162 -19.01 1.78 -9.31
N PRO A 163 -19.51 0.64 -8.78
CA PRO A 163 -19.75 -0.57 -9.57
C PRO A 163 -20.73 -0.41 -10.73
N GLN A 164 -21.57 0.64 -10.71
CA GLN A 164 -22.47 0.96 -11.81
C GLN A 164 -21.70 1.31 -13.11
N SER A 165 -20.51 1.89 -12.98
CA SER A 165 -19.78 2.50 -14.10
C SER A 165 -18.46 1.80 -14.43
N ASP A 166 -17.86 1.09 -13.47
CA ASP A 166 -16.59 0.38 -13.63
C ASP A 166 -16.57 -0.88 -12.74
N ALA A 167 -16.27 -2.04 -13.33
CA ALA A 167 -16.31 -3.31 -12.61
C ALA A 167 -15.13 -3.40 -11.62
N GLY A 168 -15.44 -3.58 -10.34
CA GLY A 168 -14.46 -3.78 -9.29
C GLY A 168 -14.07 -5.25 -9.12
N LEU A 169 -12.77 -5.53 -8.98
CA LEU A 169 -12.24 -6.84 -8.66
C LEU A 169 -11.15 -6.72 -7.58
N THR A 170 -11.14 -7.66 -6.63
CA THR A 170 -10.06 -7.80 -5.63
C THR A 170 -8.71 -7.92 -6.34
N GLY A 171 -7.67 -7.23 -5.83
CA GLY A 171 -6.32 -7.34 -6.37
C GLY A 171 -6.04 -6.54 -7.64
N ARG A 172 -6.93 -5.63 -8.06
CA ARG A 172 -6.69 -4.73 -9.21
C ARG A 172 -6.09 -3.36 -8.83
N LYS A 173 -5.57 -3.25 -7.61
CA LYS A 173 -4.97 -2.03 -7.05
C LYS A 173 -3.64 -2.29 -6.32
N ILE A 174 -2.94 -3.37 -6.68
CA ILE A 174 -1.70 -3.81 -6.03
C ILE A 174 -0.59 -2.75 -5.93
N ILE A 175 -0.47 -1.84 -6.89
CA ILE A 175 0.51 -0.74 -6.82
C ILE A 175 0.03 0.40 -5.90
N VAL A 176 -1.29 0.60 -5.80
CA VAL A 176 -1.90 1.53 -4.83
C VAL A 176 -1.80 0.96 -3.42
N ASP A 177 -1.91 -0.36 -3.26
CA ASP A 177 -1.79 -1.03 -1.97
C ASP A 177 -0.35 -0.98 -1.41
N THR A 178 0.64 -0.77 -2.28
CA THR A 178 2.07 -0.84 -1.98
C THR A 178 2.78 0.52 -2.12
N TYR A 179 3.66 0.67 -3.11
CA TYR A 179 4.66 1.74 -3.14
C TYR A 179 4.43 2.75 -4.27
N GLY A 180 3.27 2.73 -4.93
CA GLY A 180 2.91 3.74 -5.94
C GLY A 180 3.82 3.77 -7.17
N GLY A 181 4.45 2.63 -7.51
CA GLY A 181 5.35 2.49 -8.65
C GLY A 181 6.83 2.47 -8.26
N TRP A 182 7.17 2.79 -7.01
CA TRP A 182 8.53 2.68 -6.48
C TRP A 182 8.88 1.25 -6.05
N GLY A 183 10.16 0.94 -5.96
CA GLY A 183 10.65 -0.37 -5.54
C GLY A 183 10.32 -1.47 -6.55
N GLY A 184 9.57 -2.48 -6.12
CA GLY A 184 9.15 -3.60 -6.96
C GLY A 184 7.82 -4.17 -6.50
N HIS A 185 7.20 -5.00 -7.34
CA HIS A 185 5.97 -5.71 -7.01
C HIS A 185 5.97 -7.12 -7.59
N GLY A 186 5.53 -8.09 -6.79
CA GLY A 186 5.59 -9.51 -7.12
C GLY A 186 4.45 -10.05 -7.99
N GLY A 187 3.35 -9.31 -8.01
CA GLY A 187 2.12 -9.63 -8.76
C GLY A 187 1.00 -10.14 -7.87
N GLY A 188 1.33 -10.73 -6.72
CA GLY A 188 0.37 -11.22 -5.74
C GLY A 188 -0.49 -10.11 -5.11
N ALA A 189 -1.81 -10.29 -5.14
CA ALA A 189 -2.74 -9.42 -4.40
C ALA A 189 -2.75 -9.74 -2.90
N PHE A 190 -3.08 -8.75 -2.07
CA PHE A 190 -3.15 -8.94 -0.62
C PHE A 190 -4.53 -9.36 -0.13
N SER A 191 -5.56 -8.51 -0.32
CA SER A 191 -6.91 -8.69 0.23
C SER A 191 -7.57 -10.04 -0.11
N GLY A 192 -8.32 -10.60 0.84
CA GLY A 192 -8.99 -11.91 0.70
C GLY A 192 -8.16 -13.16 1.02
N LYS A 193 -6.88 -13.00 1.37
CA LYS A 193 -5.96 -14.11 1.68
C LYS A 193 -5.65 -14.21 3.18
N ASP A 194 -5.37 -15.40 3.70
CA ASP A 194 -4.84 -15.59 5.06
C ASP A 194 -3.29 -15.53 5.10
N TYR A 195 -2.69 -15.69 6.27
CA TYR A 195 -1.23 -15.55 6.46
C TYR A 195 -0.38 -16.60 5.75
N SER A 196 -0.93 -17.78 5.43
CA SER A 196 -0.19 -18.82 4.69
C SER A 196 0.10 -18.41 3.25
N LYS A 197 -0.67 -17.45 2.70
CA LYS A 197 -0.48 -16.95 1.33
C LYS A 197 0.61 -15.90 1.35
N VAL A 198 1.81 -16.33 0.96
CA VAL A 198 3.05 -15.55 1.00
C VAL A 198 2.99 -14.26 0.20
N ASP A 199 2.06 -14.14 -0.76
CA ASP A 199 1.77 -12.88 -1.44
C ASP A 199 1.55 -11.72 -0.46
N ARG A 200 0.83 -11.98 0.64
CA ARG A 200 0.59 -10.97 1.68
C ARG A 200 1.66 -11.04 2.77
N SER A 201 1.84 -12.20 3.41
CA SER A 201 2.71 -12.32 4.58
C SER A 201 4.18 -12.09 4.24
N GLY A 202 4.65 -12.63 3.11
CA GLY A 202 5.99 -12.39 2.58
C GLY A 202 6.21 -10.93 2.20
N ALA A 203 5.23 -10.27 1.57
CA ALA A 203 5.32 -8.83 1.26
C ALA A 203 5.35 -7.95 2.52
N TYR A 204 4.54 -8.26 3.53
CA TYR A 204 4.55 -7.55 4.82
C TYR A 204 5.88 -7.73 5.55
N ALA A 205 6.41 -8.96 5.59
CA ALA A 205 7.71 -9.24 6.19
C ALA A 205 8.83 -8.54 5.43
N ALA A 206 8.82 -8.55 4.09
CA ALA A 206 9.80 -7.83 3.29
C ALA A 206 9.74 -6.31 3.54
N ARG A 207 8.54 -5.72 3.67
CA ARG A 207 8.37 -4.32 4.10
C ARG A 207 8.99 -4.08 5.47
N TRP A 208 8.73 -4.97 6.41
CA TRP A 208 9.26 -4.88 7.77
C TRP A 208 10.79 -4.91 7.79
N VAL A 209 11.41 -5.79 6.99
CA VAL A 209 12.86 -5.84 6.80
C VAL A 209 13.37 -4.53 6.20
N ALA A 210 12.82 -4.08 5.07
CA ALA A 210 13.26 -2.86 4.39
C ALA A 210 13.17 -1.63 5.30
N LYS A 211 12.05 -1.47 6.03
CA LYS A 211 11.87 -0.37 6.98
C LYS A 211 12.86 -0.46 8.14
N SER A 212 13.15 -1.67 8.63
CA SER A 212 14.12 -1.87 9.71
C SER A 212 15.54 -1.49 9.27
N LEU A 213 15.96 -1.85 8.06
CA LEU A 213 17.27 -1.45 7.50
C LEU A 213 17.40 0.08 7.40
N VAL A 214 16.37 0.77 6.89
CA VAL A 214 16.37 2.24 6.78
C VAL A 214 16.33 2.92 8.16
N LYS A 215 15.50 2.43 9.09
CA LYS A 215 15.41 2.98 10.46
C LYS A 215 16.66 2.72 11.29
N ALA A 216 17.37 1.62 11.04
CA ALA A 216 18.68 1.34 11.61
C ALA A 216 19.81 2.19 11.00
N LYS A 217 19.51 3.04 10.00
CA LYS A 217 20.46 3.88 9.27
C LYS A 217 21.56 3.08 8.57
N LEU A 218 21.27 1.82 8.22
CA LEU A 218 22.18 1.00 7.41
C LEU A 218 22.15 1.40 5.94
N CYS A 219 21.04 1.97 5.49
CA CYS A 219 20.87 2.52 4.15
C CYS A 219 19.80 3.62 4.19
N ARG A 220 19.70 4.42 3.12
CA ARG A 220 18.66 5.44 2.99
C ARG A 220 17.49 4.97 2.13
N ARG A 221 17.73 3.99 1.25
CA ARG A 221 16.73 3.38 0.37
C ARG A 221 17.01 1.89 0.23
N ALA A 222 16.01 1.05 0.44
CA ALA A 222 16.14 -0.40 0.38
C ALA A 222 14.99 -1.02 -0.43
N LEU A 223 15.34 -1.97 -1.30
CA LEU A 223 14.41 -2.93 -1.91
C LEU A 223 14.83 -4.33 -1.49
N VAL A 224 13.90 -5.09 -0.91
CA VAL A 224 14.10 -6.46 -0.47
C VAL A 224 13.23 -7.36 -1.34
N GLN A 225 13.82 -8.36 -1.98
CA GLN A 225 13.07 -9.42 -2.67
C GLN A 225 13.10 -10.69 -1.83
N VAL A 226 11.97 -11.39 -1.76
CA VAL A 226 11.86 -12.74 -1.19
C VAL A 226 11.06 -13.61 -2.14
N SER A 227 11.41 -14.89 -2.28
CA SER A 227 10.63 -15.84 -3.09
C SER A 227 10.42 -17.18 -2.40
N TYR A 228 9.34 -17.88 -2.76
CA TYR A 228 8.95 -19.16 -2.17
C TYR A 228 8.52 -20.16 -3.25
N ALA A 229 8.59 -21.45 -2.91
CA ALA A 229 7.88 -22.53 -3.60
C ALA A 229 6.74 -23.03 -2.70
N ILE A 230 5.64 -23.46 -3.31
CA ILE A 230 4.50 -24.03 -2.58
C ILE A 230 4.96 -25.22 -1.72
N GLY A 231 4.49 -25.27 -0.47
CA GLY A 231 4.81 -26.32 0.48
C GLY A 231 6.22 -26.23 1.11
N VAL A 232 7.08 -25.31 0.68
CA VAL A 232 8.41 -25.08 1.26
C VAL A 232 8.35 -23.93 2.26
N ALA A 233 8.83 -24.13 3.49
CA ALA A 233 8.76 -23.13 4.55
C ALA A 233 9.78 -22.00 4.35
N HIS A 234 11.04 -22.35 4.09
CA HIS A 234 12.11 -21.37 3.89
C HIS A 234 11.99 -20.68 2.53
N PRO A 235 12.36 -19.39 2.44
CA PRO A 235 12.49 -18.72 1.15
C PRO A 235 13.50 -19.43 0.24
N LEU A 236 13.22 -19.45 -1.06
CA LEU A 236 14.17 -19.91 -2.08
C LEU A 236 15.27 -18.88 -2.34
N SER A 237 14.91 -17.60 -2.26
CA SER A 237 15.84 -16.49 -2.42
C SER A 237 15.48 -15.33 -1.51
N ILE A 238 16.51 -14.61 -1.07
CA ILE A 238 16.41 -13.30 -0.43
C ILE A 238 17.45 -12.41 -1.09
N SER A 239 17.06 -11.22 -1.52
CA SER A 239 17.98 -10.24 -2.12
C SER A 239 17.73 -8.86 -1.51
N VAL A 240 18.79 -8.10 -1.28
CA VAL A 240 18.75 -6.76 -0.71
C VAL A 240 19.44 -5.80 -1.68
N PHE A 241 18.73 -4.77 -2.13
CA PHE A 241 19.25 -3.73 -2.98
C PHE A 241 19.22 -2.38 -2.25
N HIS A 242 20.37 -1.73 -2.05
CA HIS A 242 20.45 -0.48 -1.29
C HIS A 242 20.65 0.76 -2.16
N TYR A 243 20.70 0.60 -3.49
CA TYR A 243 20.80 1.69 -4.47
C TYR A 243 22.01 2.62 -4.27
N GLY A 244 23.15 2.12 -3.77
CA GLY A 244 24.31 2.96 -3.46
C GLY A 244 24.16 3.81 -2.19
N THR A 245 23.07 3.66 -1.43
CA THR A 245 22.78 4.48 -0.23
C THR A 245 23.31 3.90 1.09
N SER A 246 24.13 2.84 1.02
CA SER A 246 24.79 2.22 2.17
C SER A 246 26.30 2.33 2.02
N THR A 247 27.00 2.33 3.15
CA THR A 247 28.45 2.13 3.20
C THR A 247 28.84 0.65 3.28
N ARG A 248 27.86 -0.24 3.46
CA ARG A 248 28.03 -1.69 3.47
C ARG A 248 27.58 -2.26 2.13
N GLU A 249 28.23 -3.34 1.71
CA GLU A 249 27.83 -4.07 0.50
C GLU A 249 26.49 -4.80 0.68
N GLU A 250 25.81 -5.11 -0.42
CA GLU A 250 24.52 -5.81 -0.42
C GLU A 250 24.60 -7.18 0.28
N ASP A 251 25.71 -7.90 0.14
CA ASP A 251 25.96 -9.18 0.81
C ASP A 251 26.06 -9.04 2.33
N GLU A 252 26.66 -7.95 2.83
CA GLU A 252 26.73 -7.70 4.27
C GLU A 252 25.33 -7.38 4.82
N LEU A 253 24.54 -6.58 4.10
CA LEU A 253 23.17 -6.28 4.50
C LEU A 253 22.30 -7.55 4.49
N LEU A 254 22.48 -8.42 3.49
CA LEU A 254 21.81 -9.71 3.43
C LEU A 254 22.16 -10.59 4.64
N GLN A 255 23.43 -10.63 5.06
CA GLN A 255 23.83 -11.36 6.26
C GLN A 255 23.16 -10.81 7.52
N ILE A 256 23.07 -9.48 7.67
CA ILE A 256 22.33 -8.85 8.76
C ILE A 256 20.87 -9.27 8.73
N VAL A 257 20.23 -9.28 7.56
CA VAL A 257 18.83 -9.73 7.40
C VAL A 257 18.69 -11.18 7.85
N ASN A 258 19.53 -12.09 7.35
CA ASN A 258 19.48 -13.52 7.70
C ASN A 258 19.71 -13.78 9.20
N ASN A 259 20.54 -12.97 9.86
CA ASN A 259 20.80 -13.11 11.30
C ASN A 259 19.66 -12.57 12.18
N ASN A 260 18.81 -11.68 11.65
CA ASN A 260 17.82 -10.96 12.44
C ASN A 260 16.37 -11.36 12.10
N PHE A 261 16.12 -11.98 10.95
CA PHE A 261 14.78 -12.32 10.46
C PHE A 261 14.69 -13.77 10.04
N ASP A 262 13.69 -14.47 10.60
CA ASP A 262 13.22 -15.74 10.07
C ASP A 262 11.97 -15.48 9.22
N LEU A 263 12.11 -15.69 7.92
CA LEU A 263 11.08 -15.41 6.93
C LEU A 263 10.24 -16.66 6.58
N ARG A 264 10.22 -17.71 7.42
CA ARG A 264 9.23 -18.78 7.28
C ARG A 264 7.82 -18.26 7.56
N PRO A 265 6.78 -18.61 6.78
CA PRO A 265 5.42 -18.11 6.98
C PRO A 265 4.88 -18.38 8.40
N GLY A 266 5.26 -19.51 8.99
CA GLY A 266 4.91 -19.90 10.35
C GLY A 266 5.51 -19.03 11.45
N VAL A 267 6.70 -18.46 11.20
CA VAL A 267 7.35 -17.51 12.11
C VAL A 267 6.83 -16.10 11.87
N ILE A 268 6.67 -15.69 10.60
CA ILE A 268 6.11 -14.39 10.22
C ILE A 268 4.74 -14.14 10.87
N VAL A 269 3.85 -15.15 10.89
CA VAL A 269 2.54 -15.01 11.51
C VAL A 269 2.60 -14.73 13.01
N LYS A 270 3.60 -15.28 13.71
CA LYS A 270 3.81 -15.06 15.15
C LYS A 270 4.36 -13.66 15.39
N GLU A 271 5.43 -13.29 14.69
CA GLU A 271 6.12 -12.00 14.82
C GLU A 271 5.21 -10.81 14.47
N LEU A 272 4.38 -10.96 13.43
CA LEU A 272 3.51 -9.88 12.94
C LEU A 272 2.04 -10.03 13.37
N GLY A 273 1.71 -11.03 14.20
CA GLY A 273 0.34 -11.23 14.70
C GLY A 273 -0.72 -11.45 13.60
N LEU A 274 -0.37 -12.16 12.52
CA LEU A 274 -1.20 -12.24 11.29
C LEU A 274 -2.45 -13.15 11.40
N LYS A 275 -2.79 -13.64 12.60
CA LYS A 275 -4.10 -14.28 12.85
C LYS A 275 -5.15 -13.27 13.33
N GLN A 276 -4.75 -12.04 13.66
CA GLN A 276 -5.66 -11.01 14.15
C GLN A 276 -6.57 -10.48 13.03
N PRO A 277 -7.85 -10.19 13.30
CA PRO A 277 -8.81 -9.72 12.30
C PRO A 277 -8.65 -8.22 11.99
N ILE A 278 -7.45 -7.80 11.61
CA ILE A 278 -7.08 -6.38 11.35
C ILE A 278 -7.10 -6.00 9.86
N TYR A 279 -7.38 -6.94 8.97
CA TYR A 279 -7.13 -6.81 7.53
C TYR A 279 -8.05 -5.84 6.80
N GLN A 280 -9.29 -5.64 7.25
CA GLN A 280 -10.19 -4.67 6.62
C GLN A 280 -9.60 -3.26 6.64
N SER A 281 -8.94 -2.88 7.74
CA SER A 281 -8.27 -1.59 7.87
C SER A 281 -7.09 -1.42 6.91
N THR A 282 -6.52 -2.50 6.39
CA THR A 282 -5.40 -2.46 5.42
C THR A 282 -5.87 -2.21 3.98
N ALA A 283 -7.12 -2.55 3.65
CA ALA A 283 -7.62 -2.66 2.28
C ALA A 283 -7.94 -1.32 1.58
N CYS A 284 -7.67 -0.19 2.23
CA CYS A 284 -7.78 1.14 1.66
C CYS A 284 -6.71 2.05 2.28
N TYR A 285 -6.26 3.05 1.51
CA TYR A 285 -5.20 3.99 1.89
C TYR A 285 -3.81 3.36 2.09
N GLY A 286 -3.55 2.24 1.42
CA GLY A 286 -2.27 1.54 1.45
C GLY A 286 -2.11 0.62 2.65
N HIS A 287 -1.37 -0.47 2.43
CA HIS A 287 -1.02 -1.44 3.47
C HIS A 287 0.20 -1.01 4.30
N PHE A 288 0.98 -0.04 3.80
CA PHE A 288 2.28 0.36 4.34
C PHE A 288 2.33 1.84 4.70
N GLY A 289 3.28 2.21 5.57
CA GLY A 289 3.46 3.59 6.06
C GLY A 289 2.49 4.04 7.15
N ARG A 290 1.80 3.10 7.79
CA ARG A 290 0.75 3.36 8.78
C ARG A 290 1.09 2.68 10.11
N ASP A 291 1.33 3.51 11.13
CA ASP A 291 1.96 3.07 12.37
C ASP A 291 1.11 2.12 13.23
N GLU A 292 -0.18 1.93 12.95
CA GLU A 292 -1.01 0.96 13.65
C GLU A 292 -0.63 -0.51 13.36
N PHE A 293 0.17 -0.77 12.31
CA PHE A 293 0.45 -2.15 11.88
C PHE A 293 1.80 -2.70 12.39
N PRO A 294 1.87 -4.01 12.73
CA PRO A 294 3.10 -4.62 13.25
C PRO A 294 4.31 -4.54 12.30
N TRP A 295 4.10 -4.74 10.99
CA TRP A 295 5.18 -4.65 9.99
C TRP A 295 5.72 -3.23 9.80
N GLU A 296 5.05 -2.22 10.35
CA GLU A 296 5.52 -0.83 10.36
C GLU A 296 6.36 -0.49 11.60
N LYS A 297 6.47 -1.41 12.58
CA LYS A 297 7.33 -1.28 13.76
C LYS A 297 8.71 -1.86 13.46
N PRO A 298 9.74 -1.04 13.22
CA PRO A 298 11.06 -1.55 12.83
C PRO A 298 11.64 -2.45 13.92
N LYS A 299 12.27 -3.56 13.51
CA LYS A 299 13.03 -4.44 14.40
C LYS A 299 14.36 -3.79 14.74
N THR A 300 14.78 -3.85 16.00
CA THR A 300 16.15 -3.52 16.39
C THR A 300 17.07 -4.61 15.86
N LEU A 301 18.02 -4.22 15.00
CA LEU A 301 18.95 -5.15 14.35
C LEU A 301 20.27 -5.25 15.13
N GLN A 302 20.87 -6.44 15.13
CA GLN A 302 22.21 -6.71 15.66
C GLN A 302 23.20 -6.83 14.47
N PHE A 303 24.24 -5.97 14.43
CA PHE A 303 25.22 -5.87 13.34
C PHE A 303 26.46 -5.05 13.68
#